data_AF-A0A1W9GW45-F1
#
_entry.id   AF-A0A1W9GW45-F1
#
_cell.length_a   1.000
_cell.length_b   1.000
_cell.length_c   1.000
_cell.angle_alpha   90.00
_cell.angle_beta   90.00
_cell.angle_gamma   90.00
#
_symmetry.space_group_name_H-M   'P 1'
#
loop_
_entity.id
_entity.type
_entity.pdbx_description
1 polymer ?
#
loop_
_entity_poly.entity_id
_entity_poly.type
_entity_poly.pdbx_seq_one_letter_code
_entity_poly.pdbx_strand_id
1 'polypeptide(L)'
;MRQLARQLSFIVLASCAVDAAKAQDLTFQPISPTFGGNPFNSAHVLGVANAQNNTRDPAAQTNSSEADVFARQLQSRLLSALSSQIVDAIFGPNPQERGTIQFGGQTIQFVRSLTDVTLTITDNTTGQVTTIVVPTFVDIGK
;
A
#
# COMPACT_ATOMS: atom_id res chain seq x y z
N MET A 1 -25.11 89.27 -17.62
CA MET A 1 -24.81 89.06 -16.18
C MET A 1 -25.39 87.77 -15.59
N ARG A 2 -26.62 87.33 -15.95
CA ARG A 2 -27.22 86.10 -15.38
C ARG A 2 -26.50 84.78 -15.72
N GLN A 3 -25.88 84.67 -16.90
CA GLN A 3 -25.11 83.47 -17.29
C GLN A 3 -23.79 83.32 -16.54
N LEU A 4 -23.11 84.43 -16.23
CA LEU A 4 -21.85 84.43 -15.47
C LEU A 4 -22.07 83.98 -14.01
N ALA A 5 -23.14 84.44 -13.37
CA ALA A 5 -23.49 84.02 -12.01
C ALA A 5 -23.84 82.52 -11.91
N ARG A 6 -24.52 81.98 -12.93
CA ARG A 6 -24.86 80.54 -13.01
C ARG A 6 -23.62 79.68 -13.25
N GLN A 7 -22.67 80.14 -14.04
CA GLN A 7 -21.38 79.46 -14.23
C GLN A 7 -20.52 79.48 -12.97
N LEU A 8 -20.48 80.60 -12.24
CA LEU A 8 -19.77 80.69 -10.96
C LEU A 8 -20.35 79.76 -9.89
N SER A 9 -21.68 79.67 -9.76
CA SER A 9 -22.31 78.71 -8.83
C SER A 9 -21.99 77.25 -9.18
N PHE A 10 -21.89 76.90 -10.46
CA PHE A 10 -21.52 75.55 -10.88
C PHE A 10 -20.06 75.20 -10.54
N ILE A 11 -19.15 76.17 -10.65
CA ILE A 11 -17.72 75.98 -10.34
C ILE A 11 -17.49 75.80 -8.84
N VAL A 12 -18.21 76.56 -8.00
CA VAL A 12 -18.11 76.45 -6.53
C VAL A 12 -18.66 75.11 -6.05
N LEU A 13 -19.76 74.61 -6.63
CA LEU A 13 -20.33 73.32 -6.26
C LEU A 13 -19.44 72.13 -6.68
N ALA A 14 -18.73 72.25 -7.81
CA ALA A 14 -17.80 71.23 -8.29
C ALA A 14 -16.52 71.11 -7.44
N SER A 15 -16.14 72.17 -6.70
CA SER A 15 -14.92 72.19 -5.89
C SER A 15 -15.08 71.52 -4.52
N CYS A 16 -16.31 71.29 -4.04
CA CYS A 16 -16.58 70.65 -2.74
C CYS A 16 -16.71 69.12 -2.79
N ALA A 17 -16.62 68.50 -3.98
CA ALA A 17 -16.78 67.05 -4.16
C ALA A 17 -15.44 66.30 -4.29
N VAL A 18 -14.37 66.82 -3.68
CA VAL A 18 -13.07 66.13 -3.66
C VAL A 18 -13.02 65.22 -2.43
N ASP A 19 -13.61 64.03 -2.56
CA ASP A 19 -13.35 62.93 -1.62
C ASP A 19 -11.89 62.51 -1.76
N ALA A 20 -11.14 62.57 -0.65
CA ALA A 20 -9.75 62.14 -0.61
C ALA A 20 -9.67 60.64 -0.93
N ALA A 21 -8.95 60.29 -2.00
CA ALA A 21 -8.75 58.91 -2.41
C ALA A 21 -8.09 58.10 -1.29
N LYS A 22 -8.79 57.07 -0.81
CA LYS A 22 -8.29 56.13 0.19
C LYS A 22 -7.32 55.16 -0.51
N ALA A 23 -6.03 55.34 -0.29
CA ALA A 23 -4.99 54.41 -0.73
C ALA A 23 -4.22 53.87 0.48
N GLN A 24 -3.73 52.64 0.36
CA GLN A 24 -2.87 51.97 1.33
C GLN A 24 -1.72 51.29 0.59
N ASP A 25 -0.62 51.01 1.29
CA ASP A 25 0.51 50.29 0.72
C ASP A 25 0.12 48.86 0.36
N LEU A 26 0.63 48.40 -0.79
CA LEU A 26 0.55 47.01 -1.19
C LEU A 26 1.78 46.28 -0.67
N THR A 27 1.59 45.45 0.35
CA THR A 27 2.63 44.55 0.86
C THR A 27 2.47 43.16 0.25
N PHE A 28 3.51 42.66 -0.41
CA PHE A 28 3.54 41.28 -0.90
C PHE A 28 4.06 40.34 0.17
N GLN A 29 3.34 39.24 0.39
CA GLN A 29 3.84 38.10 1.16
C GLN A 29 3.61 36.80 0.38
N PRO A 30 4.65 35.97 0.20
CA PRO A 30 4.51 34.65 -0.40
C PRO A 30 3.54 33.77 0.39
N ILE A 31 2.77 32.93 -0.32
CA ILE A 31 1.87 31.96 0.33
C ILE A 31 2.65 30.79 0.94
N SER A 32 3.72 30.37 0.25
CA SER A 32 4.53 29.24 0.68
C SER A 32 5.44 29.62 1.87
N PRO A 33 5.45 28.82 2.95
CA PRO A 33 6.37 28.99 4.07
C PRO A 33 7.85 29.05 3.65
N THR A 34 8.23 28.30 2.60
CA THR A 34 9.62 28.18 2.15
C THR A 34 10.20 29.48 1.59
N PHE A 35 9.35 30.44 1.22
CA PHE A 35 9.75 31.74 0.70
C PHE A 35 9.48 32.89 1.71
N GLY A 36 9.30 32.58 2.99
CA GLY A 36 8.99 33.59 4.02
C GLY A 36 7.50 33.90 4.20
N GLY A 37 6.64 33.02 3.67
CA GLY A 37 5.20 33.06 3.90
C GLY A 37 4.77 32.58 5.27
N ASN A 38 3.45 32.53 5.50
CA ASN A 38 2.90 32.05 6.76
C ASN A 38 3.22 30.55 6.99
N PRO A 39 3.92 30.17 8.08
CA PRO A 39 4.31 28.78 8.35
C PRO A 39 3.13 27.82 8.57
N PHE A 40 1.95 28.34 8.96
CA PHE A 40 0.74 27.53 9.13
C PHE A 40 0.17 27.00 7.79
N ASN A 41 0.62 27.53 6.65
CA ASN A 41 0.18 27.05 5.33
C ASN A 41 0.84 25.72 4.90
N SER A 42 1.86 25.25 5.63
CA SER A 42 2.65 24.06 5.26
C SER A 42 1.81 22.82 4.99
N ALA A 43 0.90 22.46 5.90
CA ALA A 43 0.06 21.27 5.78
C ALA A 43 -0.86 21.33 4.55
N HIS A 44 -1.44 22.50 4.27
CA HIS A 44 -2.33 22.68 3.11
C HIS A 44 -1.56 22.57 1.79
N VAL A 45 -0.42 23.25 1.65
CA VAL A 45 0.42 23.22 0.44
C VAL A 45 0.92 21.80 0.17
N LEU A 46 1.36 21.07 1.21
CA LEU A 46 1.77 19.67 1.09
C LEU A 46 0.59 18.76 0.71
N GLY A 47 -0.59 18.98 1.28
CA GLY A 47 -1.80 18.22 0.95
C GLY A 47 -2.18 18.36 -0.53
N VAL A 48 -2.19 19.60 -1.04
CA VAL A 48 -2.48 19.89 -2.46
C VAL A 48 -1.41 19.29 -3.37
N ALA A 49 -0.12 19.40 -3.02
CA ALA A 49 0.97 18.83 -3.79
C ALA A 49 0.87 17.30 -3.89
N ASN A 50 0.56 16.61 -2.79
CA ASN A 50 0.36 15.16 -2.80
C ASN A 50 -0.87 14.75 -3.61
N ALA A 51 -1.97 15.51 -3.54
CA ALA A 51 -3.17 15.23 -4.32
C ALA A 51 -2.96 15.38 -5.84
N GLN A 52 -2.02 16.24 -6.25
CA GLN A 52 -1.65 16.43 -7.66
C GLN A 52 -0.48 15.54 -8.11
N ASN A 53 0.13 14.77 -7.19
CA ASN A 53 1.29 13.94 -7.50
C ASN A 53 0.87 12.70 -8.31
N ASN A 54 1.17 12.74 -9.61
CA ASN A 54 0.96 11.64 -10.55
C ASN A 54 2.18 10.73 -10.72
N THR A 55 3.30 11.02 -10.05
CA THR A 55 4.49 10.19 -10.09
C THR A 55 4.26 8.95 -9.23
N ARG A 56 4.23 7.78 -9.87
CA ARG A 56 4.15 6.47 -9.21
C ARG A 56 5.48 5.77 -9.33
N ASP A 57 5.80 4.98 -8.32
CA ASP A 57 6.96 4.10 -8.36
C ASP A 57 6.75 3.05 -9.48
N PRO A 58 7.62 2.99 -10.51
CA PRO A 58 7.53 1.99 -11.57
C PRO A 58 7.60 0.56 -11.05
N ALA A 59 8.25 0.32 -9.90
CA ALA A 59 8.34 -0.99 -9.26
C ALA A 59 7.06 -1.37 -8.49
N ALA A 60 6.20 -0.40 -8.15
CA ALA A 60 4.93 -0.65 -7.48
C ALA A 60 3.84 -1.19 -8.43
N GLN A 61 4.03 -1.08 -9.74
CA GLN A 61 3.17 -1.70 -10.74
C GLN A 61 3.62 -3.14 -11.00
N THR A 62 3.22 -4.07 -10.14
CA THR A 62 3.19 -5.50 -10.50
C THR A 62 2.12 -5.72 -11.57
N ASN A 63 2.44 -5.40 -12.81
CA ASN A 63 1.71 -5.85 -13.98
C ASN A 63 1.99 -7.35 -14.15
N SER A 64 1.36 -8.17 -13.31
CA SER A 64 1.36 -9.62 -13.53
C SER A 64 0.59 -9.88 -14.82
N SER A 65 1.21 -10.52 -15.79
CA SER A 65 0.49 -10.96 -16.98
C SER A 65 -0.63 -11.93 -16.58
N GLU A 66 -1.68 -12.02 -17.39
CA GLU A 66 -2.75 -13.02 -17.16
C GLU A 66 -2.18 -14.45 -17.07
N ALA A 67 -1.09 -14.72 -17.81
CA ALA A 67 -0.35 -15.97 -17.73
C ALA A 67 0.32 -16.17 -16.35
N ASP A 68 0.89 -15.13 -15.75
CA ASP A 68 1.47 -15.20 -14.40
C ASP A 68 0.39 -15.42 -13.34
N VAL A 69 -0.78 -14.80 -13.50
CA VAL A 69 -1.94 -15.02 -12.62
C VAL A 69 -2.42 -16.47 -12.71
N PHE A 70 -2.55 -17.00 -13.93
CA PHE A 70 -2.91 -18.40 -14.16
C PHE A 70 -1.88 -19.37 -13.58
N ALA A 71 -0.60 -19.14 -13.83
CA ALA A 71 0.48 -19.98 -13.31
C ALA A 71 0.47 -20.04 -11.78
N ARG A 72 0.28 -18.89 -11.10
CA ARG A 72 0.13 -18.84 -9.64
C ARG A 72 -1.11 -19.57 -9.14
N GLN A 73 -2.23 -19.47 -9.85
CA GLN A 73 -3.47 -20.17 -9.49
C GLN A 73 -3.35 -21.69 -9.69
N LEU A 74 -2.65 -22.13 -10.73
CA LEU A 74 -2.35 -23.54 -10.94
C LEU A 74 -1.41 -24.07 -9.85
N GLN A 75 -0.33 -23.33 -9.56
CA GLN A 75 0.62 -23.68 -8.51
C GLN A 75 -0.06 -23.84 -7.15
N SER A 76 -0.94 -22.92 -6.78
CA SER A 76 -1.66 -23.00 -5.50
C SER A 76 -2.58 -24.22 -5.43
N ARG A 77 -3.30 -24.53 -6.51
CA ARG A 77 -4.15 -25.74 -6.58
C ARG A 77 -3.34 -27.03 -6.49
N LEU A 78 -2.21 -27.10 -7.19
CA LEU A 78 -1.31 -28.25 -7.15
C LEU A 78 -0.72 -28.43 -5.75
N LEU A 79 -0.29 -27.33 -5.11
CA LEU A 79 0.23 -27.35 -3.75
C LEU A 79 -0.84 -27.82 -2.74
N SER A 80 -2.08 -27.34 -2.86
CA SER A 80 -3.18 -27.76 -2.01
C SER A 80 -3.49 -29.25 -2.19
N ALA A 81 -3.59 -29.73 -3.43
CA ALA A 81 -3.86 -31.15 -3.71
C ALA A 81 -2.76 -32.06 -3.18
N LEU A 82 -1.49 -31.67 -3.37
CA LEU A 82 -0.34 -32.40 -2.82
C LEU A 82 -0.37 -32.38 -1.29
N SER A 83 -0.63 -31.22 -0.68
CA SER A 83 -0.72 -31.09 0.78
C SER A 83 -1.79 -32.02 1.34
N SER A 84 -2.97 -32.10 0.72
CA SER A 84 -4.01 -33.06 1.09
C SER A 84 -3.53 -34.51 0.98
N GLN A 85 -2.84 -34.89 -0.10
CA GLN A 85 -2.29 -36.24 -0.24
C GLN A 85 -1.24 -36.57 0.82
N ILE A 86 -0.38 -35.61 1.20
CA ILE A 86 0.60 -35.78 2.26
C ILE A 86 -0.11 -35.97 3.60
N VAL A 87 -1.11 -35.13 3.90
CA VAL A 87 -1.90 -35.24 5.12
C VAL A 87 -2.62 -36.58 5.19
N ASP A 88 -3.23 -37.03 4.08
CA ASP A 88 -3.93 -38.32 4.03
C ASP A 88 -2.96 -39.50 4.16
N ALA A 89 -1.77 -39.43 3.57
CA ALA A 89 -0.74 -40.47 3.73
C ALA A 89 -0.24 -40.59 5.18
N ILE A 90 -0.21 -39.47 5.92
CA ILE A 90 0.29 -39.41 7.30
C ILE A 90 -0.82 -39.71 8.32
N PHE A 91 -2.03 -39.18 8.11
CA PHE A 91 -3.13 -39.13 9.08
C PHE A 91 -4.43 -39.76 8.61
N GLY A 92 -4.50 -40.20 7.35
CA GLY A 92 -5.68 -40.84 6.78
C GLY A 92 -5.94 -42.24 7.34
N PRO A 93 -6.96 -42.93 6.81
CA PRO A 93 -7.44 -44.21 7.34
C PRO A 93 -6.44 -45.37 7.24
N ASN A 94 -5.44 -45.27 6.36
CA ASN A 94 -4.33 -46.21 6.25
C ASN A 94 -3.00 -45.44 6.30
N PRO A 95 -2.60 -44.96 7.49
CA PRO A 95 -1.44 -44.11 7.60
C PRO A 95 -0.15 -44.90 7.37
N GLN A 96 0.77 -44.32 6.61
CA GLN A 96 2.09 -44.91 6.41
C GLN A 96 3.01 -44.56 7.59
N GLU A 97 3.86 -45.51 7.98
CA GLU A 97 4.85 -45.26 9.05
C GLU A 97 5.98 -44.33 8.58
N ARG A 98 6.34 -44.40 7.29
CA ARG A 98 7.39 -43.58 6.68
C ARG A 98 7.09 -43.35 5.20
N GLY A 99 7.58 -42.24 4.66
CA GLY A 99 7.48 -41.97 3.23
C GLY A 99 8.43 -40.86 2.78
N THR A 100 8.73 -40.82 1.48
CA THR A 100 9.54 -39.79 0.84
C THR A 100 8.79 -39.25 -0.37
N ILE A 101 8.71 -37.92 -0.45
CA ILE A 101 7.94 -37.20 -1.46
C ILE A 101 8.84 -36.10 -2.01
N GLN A 102 8.95 -36.01 -3.33
CA GLN A 102 9.77 -35.00 -3.98
C GLN A 102 8.86 -33.99 -4.67
N PHE A 103 9.05 -32.71 -4.36
CA PHE A 103 8.24 -31.63 -4.92
C PHE A 103 9.12 -30.44 -5.31
N GLY A 104 9.13 -30.14 -6.60
CA GLY A 104 10.02 -29.13 -7.16
C GLY A 104 11.49 -29.43 -6.82
N GLY A 105 12.17 -28.45 -6.23
CA GLY A 105 13.54 -28.58 -5.75
C GLY A 105 13.68 -29.09 -4.31
N GLN A 106 12.62 -29.60 -3.68
CA GLN A 106 12.63 -30.03 -2.27
C GLN A 106 12.28 -31.51 -2.12
N THR A 107 12.91 -32.16 -1.14
CA THR A 107 12.65 -33.55 -0.73
C THR A 107 12.03 -33.55 0.66
N ILE A 108 10.83 -34.09 0.78
CA ILE A 108 10.07 -34.17 2.04
C ILE A 108 10.08 -35.63 2.48
N GLN A 109 10.61 -35.90 3.67
CA GLN A 109 10.59 -37.21 4.31
C GLN A 109 9.75 -37.12 5.56
N PHE A 110 8.90 -38.10 5.83
CA PHE A 110 8.18 -38.18 7.10
C PHE A 110 8.40 -39.53 7.77
N VAL A 111 8.45 -39.50 9.10
CA VAL A 111 8.51 -40.68 9.96
C VAL A 111 7.48 -40.50 11.06
N ARG A 112 6.53 -41.43 11.12
CA ARG A 112 5.51 -41.50 12.15
C ARG A 112 6.00 -42.39 13.30
N SER A 113 5.94 -41.84 14.50
CA SER A 113 6.15 -42.54 15.77
C SER A 113 4.80 -42.79 16.45
N LEU A 114 4.83 -43.42 17.63
CA LEU A 114 3.60 -43.70 18.40
C LEU A 114 2.90 -42.42 18.90
N THR A 115 3.67 -41.35 19.13
CA THR A 115 3.17 -40.12 19.74
C THR A 115 3.24 -38.91 18.80
N ASP A 116 4.08 -38.95 17.77
CA ASP A 116 4.38 -37.78 16.93
C ASP A 116 4.73 -38.20 15.50
N VAL A 117 4.56 -37.29 14.54
CA VAL A 117 5.08 -37.39 13.18
C VAL A 117 6.19 -36.36 13.01
N THR A 118 7.36 -36.80 12.57
CA THR A 118 8.48 -35.93 12.21
C THR A 118 8.57 -35.78 10.70
N LEU A 119 8.50 -34.55 10.20
CA LEU A 119 8.73 -34.20 8.80
C LEU A 119 10.10 -33.55 8.67
N THR A 120 10.87 -33.99 7.67
CA THR A 120 12.17 -33.43 7.31
C THR A 120 12.09 -32.95 5.86
N ILE A 121 12.23 -31.65 5.65
CA ILE A 121 12.19 -31.01 4.34
C ILE A 121 13.61 -30.58 4.00
N THR A 122 14.16 -31.11 2.91
CA THR A 122 15.49 -30.77 2.41
C THR A 122 15.36 -30.01 1.10
N ASP A 123 15.93 -28.81 1.02
CA ASP A 123 16.11 -28.10 -0.23
C ASP A 123 17.31 -28.69 -0.98
N ASN A 124 17.06 -29.26 -2.17
CA ASN A 124 18.09 -29.93 -2.98
C ASN A 124 19.02 -28.94 -3.70
N THR A 125 18.68 -27.65 -3.73
CA THR A 125 19.51 -26.58 -4.34
C THR A 125 20.43 -25.95 -3.31
N THR A 126 19.90 -25.65 -2.12
CA THR A 126 20.64 -24.94 -1.06
C THR A 126 21.20 -25.87 0.01
N GLY A 127 20.70 -27.11 0.11
CA GLY A 127 21.05 -28.06 1.16
C GLY A 127 20.42 -27.76 2.52
N GLN A 128 19.58 -26.71 2.63
CA GLN A 128 18.91 -26.33 3.86
C GLN A 128 17.93 -27.42 4.31
N VAL A 129 17.95 -27.75 5.60
CA VAL A 129 17.07 -28.76 6.20
C VAL A 129 16.15 -28.10 7.21
N THR A 130 14.85 -28.30 7.04
CA THR A 130 13.80 -27.86 7.96
C THR A 130 13.12 -29.08 8.57
N THR A 131 13.09 -29.16 9.89
CA THR A 131 12.42 -30.24 10.62
C THR A 131 11.16 -29.71 11.31
N ILE A 132 10.04 -30.40 11.12
CA ILE A 132 8.74 -30.07 11.71
C ILE A 132 8.26 -31.30 12.46
N VAL A 133 7.93 -31.15 13.74
CA VAL A 133 7.38 -32.23 14.57
C VAL A 133 5.92 -31.91 14.87
N VAL A 134 5.04 -32.84 14.52
CA VAL A 134 3.59 -32.73 14.72
C VAL A 134 3.15 -33.79 15.72
N PRO A 135 2.66 -33.41 16.90
CA PRO A 135 2.11 -34.37 17.85
C PRO A 135 0.86 -35.05 17.30
N THR A 136 0.76 -36.36 17.48
CA THR A 136 -0.44 -37.12 17.15
C THR A 136 -1.23 -37.41 18.41
N PHE A 137 -2.52 -37.08 18.40
CA PHE A 137 -3.40 -37.55 19.46
C PHE A 137 -3.54 -39.07 19.33
N VAL A 138 -3.11 -39.79 20.38
CA VAL A 138 -3.51 -41.19 20.55
C VAL A 138 -4.98 -41.17 20.92
N ASP A 139 -5.86 -41.59 20.01
CA ASP A 139 -7.23 -41.89 20.38
C ASP A 139 -7.20 -43.16 21.23
N ILE A 140 -7.24 -42.98 22.54
CA ILE A 140 -7.44 -44.07 23.50
C ILE A 140 -8.91 -44.49 23.38
N GLY A 141 -9.18 -45.37 22.41
CA GLY A 141 -10.49 -45.98 22.21
C GLY A 141 -11.06 -46.44 23.55
N LYS A 142 -12.27 -45.97 23.84
CA LYS A 142 -13.08 -46.51 24.94
C LYS A 142 -13.68 -47.85 24.58
#